data_AF-A0AAV6WNU0-F1
#
_entry.id   AF-A0AAV6WNU0-F1
#
_cell.length_a   1.000
_cell.length_b   1.000
_cell.length_c   1.000
_cell.angle_alpha   90.00
_cell.angle_beta   90.00
_cell.angle_gamma   90.00
#
_symmetry.space_group_name_H-M   'P 1'
#
loop_
_entity.id
_entity.type
_entity.pdbx_description
1 polymer ?
#
loop_
_entity_poly.entity_id
_entity_poly.type
_entity_poly.pdbx_seq_one_letter_code
_entity_poly.pdbx_strand_id
1 'polypeptide(L)'
;MDDNMYSSSAMKLFISSIFLITICFSMFSLSNGRSVPDDDNGIINPVAVRAVNLGGWLVTEGWIKPSLFDAIPNNDFLDGTGVQFKSVTVGKYLCAESGGGTVLVANRTSASGWETFSLWRINQSSFNFRVFNRQFVGLDIAGNGIDIVAAANAPVVAETFEIQRNPDDLSRVRIKAPNGFFLQVKTEELVTADYEGIDGWGNDNPSVFLITISGRLQGEYQLTNGYGPLLAPQILKVTF
;
A
#
# COMPACT_ATOMS: atom_id res chain seq x y z
N MET A 1 53.57 -9.06 31.67
CA MET A 1 53.87 -9.83 30.44
C MET A 1 52.59 -9.91 29.61
N ASP A 2 51.84 -8.79 29.49
CA ASP A 2 50.37 -8.89 29.29
C ASP A 2 49.80 -8.02 28.15
N ASP A 3 50.60 -7.16 27.53
CA ASP A 3 50.10 -6.27 26.44
C ASP A 3 49.99 -6.98 25.08
N ASN A 4 50.74 -8.06 24.86
CA ASN A 4 50.68 -8.82 23.60
C ASN A 4 49.49 -9.78 23.52
N MET A 5 48.81 -10.07 24.64
CA MET A 5 47.67 -11.00 24.67
C MET A 5 46.36 -10.30 24.29
N TYR A 6 46.18 -9.03 24.67
CA TYR A 6 45.00 -8.24 24.30
C TYR A 6 44.95 -7.87 22.82
N SER A 7 46.09 -7.54 22.20
CA SER A 7 46.19 -7.22 20.77
C SER A 7 45.82 -8.43 19.90
N SER A 8 46.26 -9.64 20.28
CA SER A 8 45.95 -10.88 19.55
C SER A 8 44.46 -11.26 19.61
N SER A 9 43.81 -11.10 20.78
CA SER A 9 42.38 -11.38 20.93
C SER A 9 41.49 -10.36 20.21
N ALA A 10 41.81 -9.06 20.30
CA ALA A 10 41.05 -8.02 19.62
C ALA A 10 41.15 -8.14 18.09
N MET A 11 42.33 -8.50 17.57
CA MET A 11 42.54 -8.72 16.14
C MET A 11 41.78 -9.95 15.62
N LYS A 12 41.67 -11.02 16.43
CA LYS A 12 40.86 -12.22 16.08
C LYS A 12 39.35 -11.91 16.05
N LEU A 13 38.86 -11.09 16.97
CA LEU A 13 37.46 -10.63 17.00
C LEU A 13 37.13 -9.73 15.80
N PHE A 14 38.04 -8.84 15.42
CA PHE A 14 37.85 -7.95 14.27
C PHE A 14 37.83 -8.73 12.93
N ILE A 15 38.76 -9.69 12.76
CA ILE A 15 38.80 -10.55 11.58
C ILE A 15 37.57 -11.46 11.51
N SER A 16 37.13 -12.03 12.63
CA SER A 16 35.89 -12.82 12.73
C SER A 16 34.66 -12.01 12.33
N SER A 17 34.55 -10.76 12.78
CA SER A 17 33.42 -9.89 12.47
C SER A 17 33.38 -9.48 10.99
N ILE A 18 34.53 -9.20 10.37
CA ILE A 18 34.64 -8.96 8.91
C ILE A 18 34.26 -10.22 8.13
N PHE A 19 34.70 -11.40 8.57
CA PHE A 19 34.36 -12.66 7.92
C PHE A 19 32.85 -12.95 8.01
N LEU A 20 32.23 -12.65 9.15
CA LEU A 20 30.78 -12.81 9.36
C LEU A 20 29.96 -11.83 8.50
N ILE A 21 30.39 -10.57 8.39
CA ILE A 21 29.75 -9.55 7.54
C ILE A 21 29.90 -9.91 6.06
N THR A 22 31.06 -10.46 5.66
CA THR A 22 31.31 -10.89 4.27
C THR A 22 30.51 -12.14 3.91
N ILE A 23 30.26 -13.06 4.86
CA ILE A 23 29.35 -14.21 4.68
C ILE A 23 27.89 -13.75 4.56
N CYS A 24 27.47 -12.74 5.33
CA CYS A 24 26.12 -12.17 5.20
C CYS A 24 25.90 -11.46 3.86
N PHE A 25 26.94 -10.83 3.29
CA PHE A 25 26.86 -10.19 1.96
C PHE A 25 27.08 -11.17 0.79
N SER A 26 27.67 -12.35 1.02
CA SER A 26 27.91 -13.35 -0.02
C SER A 26 26.79 -14.39 -0.16
N MET A 27 25.74 -14.31 0.67
CA MET A 27 24.47 -14.97 0.40
C MET A 27 23.72 -14.27 -0.75
N PHE A 28 24.36 -14.24 -1.93
CA PHE A 28 23.60 -14.18 -3.17
C PHE A 28 22.73 -15.42 -3.19
N SER A 29 21.47 -15.26 -2.84
CA SER A 29 20.46 -16.29 -3.03
C SER A 29 20.31 -16.52 -4.53
N LEU A 30 21.10 -17.45 -5.07
CA LEU A 30 20.89 -17.97 -6.41
C LEU A 30 19.61 -18.79 -6.39
N SER A 31 18.49 -18.13 -6.67
CA SER A 31 17.26 -18.81 -7.04
C SER A 31 17.49 -19.44 -8.41
N ASN A 32 17.65 -20.76 -8.45
CA ASN A 32 17.64 -21.50 -9.71
C ASN A 32 16.21 -21.50 -10.26
N GLY A 33 15.91 -20.58 -11.16
CA GLY A 33 14.72 -20.68 -12.01
C GLY A 33 14.85 -21.94 -12.85
N ARG A 34 13.93 -22.88 -12.69
CA ARG A 34 13.89 -24.11 -13.49
C ARG A 34 13.55 -23.72 -14.94
N SER A 35 14.46 -23.92 -15.88
CA SER A 35 14.16 -23.77 -17.30
C SER A 35 13.24 -24.89 -17.74
N VAL A 36 12.13 -24.53 -18.40
CA VAL A 36 11.22 -25.48 -19.03
C VAL A 36 11.88 -26.01 -20.31
N PRO A 37 11.82 -27.32 -20.63
CA PRO A 37 12.24 -27.81 -21.93
C PRO A 37 11.35 -27.20 -23.02
N ASP A 38 11.93 -26.64 -24.08
CA ASP A 38 11.17 -26.26 -25.28
C ASP A 38 10.52 -27.52 -25.85
N ASP A 39 9.19 -27.63 -25.75
CA ASP A 39 8.42 -28.63 -26.49
C ASP A 39 7.99 -28.01 -27.82
N ASP A 40 8.49 -28.59 -28.91
CA ASP A 40 8.31 -28.20 -30.31
C ASP A 40 6.90 -28.53 -30.86
N ASN A 41 5.87 -28.51 -30.00
CA ASN A 41 4.51 -28.92 -30.34
C ASN A 41 3.44 -27.92 -29.86
N GLY A 42 3.63 -26.64 -30.18
CA GLY A 42 2.51 -25.72 -30.49
C GLY A 42 1.46 -25.39 -29.41
N ILE A 43 1.67 -25.61 -28.11
CA ILE A 43 0.65 -25.30 -27.07
C ILE A 43 1.29 -24.65 -25.82
N ILE A 44 0.84 -23.42 -25.53
CA ILE A 44 1.16 -22.51 -24.39
C ILE A 44 2.64 -22.35 -24.00
N ASN A 45 3.23 -21.22 -24.41
CA ASN A 45 4.51 -20.75 -23.87
C ASN A 45 4.41 -20.56 -22.35
N PRO A 46 5.15 -21.32 -21.53
CA PRO A 46 5.14 -21.14 -20.08
C PRO A 46 5.68 -19.75 -19.77
N VAL A 47 4.83 -18.94 -19.15
CA VAL A 47 5.18 -17.59 -18.71
C VAL A 47 6.20 -17.71 -17.57
N ALA A 48 7.48 -17.54 -17.89
CA ALA A 48 8.52 -17.40 -16.88
C ALA A 48 8.33 -16.06 -16.14
N VAL A 49 7.93 -16.10 -14.87
CA VAL A 49 7.91 -14.94 -13.98
C VAL A 49 9.18 -14.98 -13.14
N ARG A 50 9.95 -13.89 -13.13
CA ARG A 50 11.05 -13.74 -12.16
C ARG A 50 10.45 -13.20 -10.86
N ALA A 51 10.73 -13.87 -9.77
CA ALA A 51 10.19 -13.52 -8.47
C ALA A 51 11.22 -13.90 -7.40
N VAL A 52 11.14 -13.27 -6.24
CA VAL A 52 11.91 -13.71 -5.06
C VAL A 52 10.95 -14.37 -4.07
N ASN A 53 11.38 -15.49 -3.49
CA ASN A 53 10.66 -16.12 -2.38
C ASN A 53 11.24 -15.60 -1.06
N LEU A 54 10.41 -14.90 -0.27
CA LEU A 54 10.79 -14.43 1.07
C LEU A 54 9.83 -15.06 2.08
N GLY A 55 10.21 -16.22 2.62
CA GLY A 55 9.46 -16.87 3.71
C GLY A 55 8.03 -17.27 3.33
N GLY A 56 7.81 -17.76 2.11
CA GLY A 56 6.49 -18.16 1.61
C GLY A 56 5.74 -17.07 0.83
N TRP A 57 6.30 -15.86 0.75
CA TRP A 57 5.78 -14.80 -0.12
C TRP A 57 6.46 -14.82 -1.48
N LEU A 58 5.67 -14.80 -2.55
CA LEU A 58 6.17 -14.57 -3.89
C LEU A 58 6.14 -13.07 -4.17
N VAL A 59 7.30 -12.44 -4.16
CA VAL A 59 7.43 -11.02 -4.45
C VAL A 59 7.73 -10.86 -5.93
N THR A 60 6.90 -10.06 -6.59
CA THR A 60 7.04 -9.72 -8.01
C THR A 60 6.91 -8.21 -8.14
N GLU A 61 7.82 -7.60 -8.87
CA GLU A 61 7.79 -6.16 -9.14
C GLU A 61 7.15 -5.93 -10.50
N GLY A 62 6.33 -4.89 -10.62
CA GLY A 62 5.53 -4.63 -11.84
C GLY A 62 6.38 -4.51 -13.11
N TRP A 63 7.63 -4.03 -13.01
CA TRP A 63 8.54 -3.91 -14.16
C TRP A 63 9.09 -5.25 -14.66
N ILE A 64 9.09 -6.30 -13.83
CA ILE A 64 9.60 -7.63 -14.22
C ILE A 64 8.71 -8.25 -15.30
N LYS A 65 7.39 -8.08 -15.17
CA LYS A 65 6.41 -8.52 -16.17
C LYS A 65 5.13 -7.66 -16.11
N PRO A 66 5.13 -6.46 -16.72
CA PRO A 66 4.04 -5.49 -16.59
C PRO A 66 2.67 -6.06 -16.94
N SER A 67 2.58 -6.84 -18.02
CA SER A 67 1.32 -7.43 -18.48
C SER A 67 0.65 -8.38 -17.49
N LEU A 68 1.40 -8.91 -16.52
CA LEU A 68 0.85 -9.73 -15.46
C LEU A 68 0.10 -8.92 -14.40
N PHE A 69 0.21 -7.59 -14.39
CA PHE A 69 -0.42 -6.71 -13.39
C PHE A 69 -1.49 -5.80 -14.01
N ASP A 70 -1.64 -5.81 -15.34
CA ASP A 70 -2.57 -4.93 -16.06
C ASP A 70 -4.04 -5.19 -15.70
N ALA A 71 -4.38 -6.42 -15.31
CA ALA A 71 -5.74 -6.79 -14.91
C ALA A 71 -6.05 -6.50 -13.43
N ILE A 72 -5.10 -6.00 -12.64
CA ILE A 72 -5.32 -5.62 -11.25
C ILE A 72 -6.11 -4.29 -11.21
N PRO A 73 -7.27 -4.24 -10.51
CA PRO A 73 -7.98 -2.98 -10.31
C PRO A 73 -7.13 -1.97 -9.52
N ASN A 74 -7.10 -0.72 -9.99
CA ASN A 74 -6.27 0.34 -9.41
C ASN A 74 -4.81 -0.09 -9.28
N ASN A 75 -4.20 -0.56 -10.36
CA ASN A 75 -2.82 -1.08 -10.35
C ASN A 75 -1.73 -0.05 -10.01
N ASP A 76 -2.10 1.21 -9.83
CA ASP A 76 -1.25 2.29 -9.32
C ASP A 76 -1.38 2.52 -7.80
N PHE A 77 -2.29 1.82 -7.12
CA PHE A 77 -2.40 1.75 -5.66
C PHE A 77 -1.59 0.57 -5.11
N LEU A 78 -0.27 0.72 -5.18
CA LEU A 78 0.70 -0.23 -4.64
C LEU A 78 0.85 -0.05 -3.14
N ASP A 79 1.26 -1.11 -2.44
CA ASP A 79 1.56 -1.03 -1.02
C ASP A 79 2.66 0.01 -0.75
N GLY A 80 2.39 0.89 0.20
CA GLY A 80 3.22 2.04 0.56
C GLY A 80 3.09 3.25 -0.37
N THR A 81 2.32 3.18 -1.46
CA THR A 81 2.08 4.35 -2.34
C THR A 81 1.52 5.50 -1.53
N GLY A 82 2.15 6.68 -1.67
CA GLY A 82 1.67 7.91 -1.06
C GLY A 82 0.56 8.54 -1.90
N VAL A 83 -0.63 8.69 -1.31
CA VAL A 83 -1.77 9.37 -1.94
C VAL A 83 -2.19 10.60 -1.13
N GLN A 84 -2.74 11.57 -1.82
CA GLN A 84 -3.26 12.82 -1.27
C GLN A 84 -4.68 13.01 -1.79
N PHE A 85 -5.60 13.43 -0.92
CA PHE A 85 -7.00 13.63 -1.25
C PHE A 85 -7.38 15.09 -1.08
N LYS A 86 -7.87 15.74 -2.13
CA LYS A 86 -8.37 17.11 -2.09
C LYS A 86 -9.88 17.12 -2.25
N SER A 87 -10.59 17.67 -1.27
CA SER A 87 -12.04 17.88 -1.36
C SER A 87 -12.37 18.78 -2.55
N VAL A 88 -13.34 18.37 -3.36
CA VAL A 88 -13.80 19.19 -4.50
C VAL A 88 -14.70 20.34 -4.07
N THR A 89 -15.45 20.17 -2.97
CA THR A 89 -16.38 21.17 -2.45
C THR A 89 -15.65 22.26 -1.67
N VAL A 90 -14.75 21.86 -0.76
CA VAL A 90 -14.02 22.78 0.12
C VAL A 90 -12.72 23.25 -0.53
N GLY A 91 -12.17 22.49 -1.48
CA GLY A 91 -10.95 22.86 -2.20
C GLY A 91 -9.67 22.72 -1.36
N LYS A 92 -9.72 21.93 -0.28
CA LYS A 92 -8.62 21.70 0.67
C LYS A 92 -8.27 20.22 0.76
N TYR A 93 -7.05 19.92 1.20
CA TYR A 93 -6.57 18.56 1.38
C TYR A 93 -7.01 17.97 2.71
N LEU A 94 -7.31 16.66 2.69
CA LEU A 94 -7.41 15.87 3.90
C LEU A 94 -6.07 15.86 4.62
N CYS A 95 -6.12 16.02 5.94
CA CYS A 95 -4.97 16.18 6.80
C CYS A 95 -5.16 15.37 8.08
N ALA A 96 -4.20 14.51 8.39
CA ALA A 96 -4.08 13.93 9.71
C ALA A 96 -3.43 14.97 10.63
N GLU A 97 -4.24 15.66 11.44
CA GLU A 97 -3.72 16.71 12.33
C GLU A 97 -2.62 16.16 13.24
N SER A 98 -1.59 16.99 13.48
CA SER A 98 -0.37 16.59 14.19
C SER A 98 0.37 15.37 13.59
N GLY A 99 0.08 14.99 12.34
CA GLY A 99 0.62 13.82 11.66
C GLY A 99 -0.02 12.48 12.06
N GLY A 100 -1.06 12.49 12.91
CA GLY A 100 -1.70 11.31 13.49
C GLY A 100 -1.94 11.44 14.99
N GLY A 101 -2.87 10.63 15.50
CA GLY A 101 -3.22 10.53 16.92
C GLY A 101 -4.51 11.25 17.29
N THR A 102 -5.16 11.91 16.32
CA THR A 102 -6.35 12.73 16.51
C THR A 102 -7.26 12.64 15.28
N VAL A 103 -8.19 13.58 15.16
CA VAL A 103 -9.16 13.72 14.07
C VAL A 103 -8.50 13.92 12.70
N LEU A 104 -9.22 13.48 11.67
CA LEU A 104 -8.93 13.79 10.27
C LEU A 104 -9.75 15.03 9.84
N VAL A 105 -9.07 16.03 9.28
CA VAL A 105 -9.69 17.31 8.88
C VAL A 105 -9.42 17.62 7.40
N ALA A 106 -10.01 18.68 6.87
CA ALA A 106 -9.86 19.12 5.49
C ALA A 106 -9.54 20.63 5.39
N ASN A 107 -8.45 21.08 6.00
CA ASN A 107 -8.13 22.52 6.15
C ASN A 107 -6.87 22.98 5.39
N ARG A 108 -6.14 22.07 4.72
CA ARG A 108 -4.83 22.38 4.13
C ARG A 108 -4.93 22.86 2.68
N THR A 109 -4.25 23.96 2.36
CA THR A 109 -4.22 24.52 0.99
C THR A 109 -3.18 23.85 0.09
N SER A 110 -2.12 23.29 0.68
CA SER A 110 -1.07 22.56 -0.01
C SER A 110 -0.79 21.26 0.73
N ALA A 111 -0.45 20.22 -0.02
CA ALA A 111 -0.12 18.91 0.54
C ALA A 111 1.39 18.78 0.79
N SER A 112 1.73 18.13 1.90
CA SER A 112 3.07 17.74 2.32
C SER A 112 2.96 16.40 3.10
N GLY A 113 3.68 16.26 4.22
CA GLY A 113 3.74 15.01 4.98
C GLY A 113 2.42 14.60 5.64
N TRP A 114 1.67 15.54 6.22
CA TRP A 114 0.46 15.22 6.99
C TRP A 114 -0.78 14.97 6.13
N GLU A 115 -0.75 15.46 4.89
CA GLU A 115 -1.78 15.26 3.88
C GLU A 115 -1.49 14.04 2.99
N THR A 116 -0.36 13.36 3.20
CA THR A 116 0.04 12.18 2.45
C THR A 116 -0.24 10.92 3.26
N PHE A 117 -1.06 10.04 2.68
CA PHE A 117 -1.48 8.77 3.25
C PHE A 117 -0.79 7.63 2.50
N SER A 118 -0.09 6.75 3.21
CA SER A 118 0.44 5.52 2.62
C SER A 118 -0.67 4.48 2.51
N LEU A 119 -0.86 3.92 1.33
CA LEU A 119 -1.82 2.84 1.10
C LEU A 119 -1.28 1.50 1.57
N TRP A 120 -2.15 0.66 2.13
CA TRP A 120 -1.90 -0.75 2.35
C TRP A 120 -3.07 -1.56 1.82
N ARG A 121 -2.87 -2.31 0.74
CA ARG A 121 -3.87 -3.07 0.03
C ARG A 121 -4.19 -4.36 0.78
N ILE A 122 -5.47 -4.51 1.11
CA ILE A 122 -6.00 -5.71 1.77
C ILE A 122 -6.58 -6.67 0.74
N ASN A 123 -7.24 -6.16 -0.29
CA ASN A 123 -7.76 -6.94 -1.40
C ASN A 123 -7.86 -6.09 -2.68
N GLN A 124 -8.69 -6.51 -3.64
CA GLN A 124 -8.87 -5.84 -4.92
C GLN A 124 -9.32 -4.37 -4.80
N SER A 125 -10.12 -4.02 -3.79
CA SER A 125 -10.73 -2.70 -3.64
C SER A 125 -10.57 -2.06 -2.26
N SER A 126 -10.17 -2.85 -1.25
CA SER A 126 -10.03 -2.39 0.13
C SER A 126 -8.59 -2.08 0.52
N PHE A 127 -8.41 -0.99 1.27
CA PHE A 127 -7.14 -0.44 1.68
C PHE A 127 -7.21 0.07 3.12
N ASN A 128 -6.08 0.02 3.82
CA ASN A 128 -5.86 0.82 5.01
C ASN A 128 -5.04 2.05 4.65
N PHE A 129 -5.25 3.16 5.35
CA PHE A 129 -4.47 4.38 5.18
C PHE A 129 -3.58 4.60 6.38
N ARG A 130 -2.27 4.66 6.17
CA ARG A 130 -1.30 4.97 7.22
C ARG A 130 -0.84 6.42 7.10
N VAL A 131 -0.91 7.15 8.21
CA VAL A 131 -0.51 8.56 8.30
C VAL A 131 0.95 8.71 8.71
N PHE A 132 1.43 9.96 8.76
CA PHE A 132 2.84 10.31 9.03
C PHE A 132 3.41 9.66 10.30
N ASN A 133 2.67 9.68 11.41
CA ASN A 133 3.06 9.07 12.69
C ASN A 133 2.84 7.54 12.74
N ARG A 134 2.68 6.90 11.58
CA ARG A 134 2.51 5.44 11.41
C ARG A 134 1.22 4.86 11.99
N GLN A 135 0.29 5.73 12.38
CA GLN A 135 -1.06 5.32 12.78
C GLN A 135 -1.95 5.11 11.56
N PHE A 136 -3.08 4.45 11.76
CA PHE A 136 -4.06 4.17 10.73
C PHE A 136 -5.27 5.09 10.87
N VAL A 137 -5.78 5.53 9.72
CA VAL A 137 -7.08 6.18 9.61
C VAL A 137 -8.16 5.13 9.85
N GLY A 138 -9.20 5.47 10.61
CA GLY A 138 -10.32 4.61 10.92
C GLY A 138 -11.54 5.39 11.39
N LEU A 139 -12.67 4.71 11.50
CA LEU A 139 -13.86 5.23 12.19
C LEU A 139 -13.58 5.40 13.68
N ASP A 140 -14.07 6.47 14.29
CA ASP A 140 -14.11 6.60 15.75
C ASP A 140 -15.21 5.72 16.34
N ILE A 141 -14.89 4.44 16.52
CA ILE A 141 -15.80 3.45 17.13
C ILE A 141 -16.04 3.74 18.62
N ALA A 142 -15.12 4.43 19.30
CA ALA A 142 -15.31 4.81 20.70
C ALA A 142 -16.24 6.03 20.84
N GLY A 143 -16.33 6.86 19.81
CA GLY A 143 -17.22 8.01 19.70
C GLY A 143 -18.56 7.68 19.04
N ASN A 144 -18.90 8.42 17.99
CA ASN A 144 -20.20 8.34 17.31
C ASN A 144 -20.25 7.32 16.15
N GLY A 145 -19.13 6.65 15.83
CA GLY A 145 -19.05 5.65 14.77
C GLY A 145 -19.12 6.20 13.34
N ILE A 146 -19.10 7.53 13.16
CA ILE A 146 -19.10 8.20 11.85
C ILE A 146 -17.92 9.17 11.69
N ASP A 147 -17.34 9.66 12.77
CA ASP A 147 -16.17 10.54 12.71
C ASP A 147 -14.93 9.76 12.26
N ILE A 148 -14.02 10.45 11.57
CA ILE A 148 -12.77 9.86 11.08
C ILE A 148 -11.60 10.30 11.96
N VAL A 149 -10.84 9.33 12.46
CA VAL A 149 -9.66 9.55 13.29
C VAL A 149 -8.45 8.82 12.72
N ALA A 150 -7.26 9.33 13.01
CA ALA A 150 -5.98 8.77 12.57
C ALA A 150 -5.16 8.28 13.78
N ALA A 151 -5.79 7.51 14.68
CA ALA A 151 -5.21 7.18 15.99
C ALA A 151 -4.83 5.70 16.17
N ALA A 152 -5.30 4.80 15.30
CA ALA A 152 -5.13 3.37 15.48
C ALA A 152 -3.67 2.92 15.25
N ASN A 153 -3.13 2.08 16.14
CA ASN A 153 -1.76 1.56 16.00
C ASN A 153 -1.68 0.29 15.14
N ALA A 154 -2.81 -0.37 14.91
CA ALA A 154 -2.93 -1.54 14.05
C ALA A 154 -4.30 -1.48 13.36
N PRO A 155 -4.39 -1.88 12.08
CA PRO A 155 -5.65 -1.86 11.37
C PRO A 155 -6.49 -3.08 11.74
N VAL A 156 -7.78 -2.85 11.97
CA VAL A 156 -8.82 -3.88 12.05
C VAL A 156 -9.90 -3.57 11.01
N VAL A 157 -11.17 -3.89 11.31
CA VAL A 157 -12.30 -3.62 10.40
C VAL A 157 -12.55 -2.11 10.25
N ALA A 158 -12.40 -1.32 11.31
CA ALA A 158 -12.71 0.11 11.33
C ALA A 158 -11.76 0.96 10.46
N GLU A 159 -10.56 0.47 10.20
CA GLU A 159 -9.51 1.13 9.41
C GLU A 159 -9.49 0.69 7.94
N THR A 160 -10.41 -0.19 7.54
CA THR A 160 -10.48 -0.74 6.19
C THR A 160 -11.48 0.04 5.33
N PHE A 161 -10.99 0.72 4.29
CA PHE A 161 -11.78 1.55 3.39
C PHE A 161 -11.74 1.03 1.96
N GLU A 162 -12.81 1.23 1.20
CA GLU A 162 -12.79 1.02 -0.24
C GLU A 162 -12.54 2.33 -0.97
N ILE A 163 -11.65 2.33 -1.97
CA ILE A 163 -11.51 3.47 -2.89
C ILE A 163 -12.23 3.15 -4.19
N GLN A 164 -13.22 3.97 -4.52
CA GLN A 164 -13.96 3.90 -5.78
C GLN A 164 -13.53 5.06 -6.68
N ARG A 165 -12.94 4.75 -7.84
CA ARG A 165 -12.62 5.74 -8.87
C ARG A 165 -13.83 6.01 -9.77
N ASN A 166 -13.96 7.24 -10.23
CA ASN A 166 -14.87 7.56 -11.31
C ASN A 166 -14.37 6.91 -12.62
N PRO A 167 -15.17 6.06 -13.30
CA PRO A 167 -14.76 5.45 -14.56
C PRO A 167 -14.50 6.48 -15.68
N ASP A 168 -15.17 7.64 -15.63
CA ASP A 168 -15.02 8.69 -16.65
C ASP A 168 -13.86 9.66 -16.37
N ASP A 169 -13.43 9.76 -15.10
CA ASP A 169 -12.34 10.64 -14.64
C ASP A 169 -11.59 9.98 -13.49
N LEU A 170 -10.54 9.22 -13.81
CA LEU A 170 -9.77 8.47 -12.82
C LEU A 170 -9.09 9.35 -11.75
N SER A 171 -9.03 10.68 -11.93
CA SER A 171 -8.53 11.59 -10.90
C SER A 171 -9.52 11.85 -9.77
N ARG A 172 -10.78 11.41 -9.92
CA ARG A 172 -11.83 11.55 -8.91
C ARG A 172 -12.10 10.23 -8.21
N VAL A 173 -12.20 10.29 -6.89
CA VAL A 173 -12.48 9.14 -6.03
C VAL A 173 -13.54 9.45 -5.00
N ARG A 174 -14.21 8.39 -4.55
CA ARG A 174 -14.96 8.32 -3.30
C ARG A 174 -14.32 7.28 -2.40
N ILE A 175 -14.37 7.52 -1.09
CA ILE A 175 -13.80 6.63 -0.09
C ILE A 175 -14.95 6.08 0.73
N LYS A 176 -15.21 4.78 0.64
CA LYS A 176 -16.27 4.09 1.39
C LYS A 176 -15.69 3.56 2.68
N ALA A 177 -16.32 3.91 3.80
CA ALA A 177 -15.98 3.44 5.13
C ALA A 177 -16.60 2.05 5.39
N PRO A 178 -16.10 1.33 6.41
CA PRO A 178 -16.59 -0.01 6.76
C PRO A 178 -18.01 0.00 7.32
N ASN A 179 -18.54 1.16 7.73
CA ASN A 179 -19.95 1.33 8.08
C ASN A 179 -20.89 1.39 6.86
N GLY A 180 -20.35 1.30 5.64
CA GLY A 180 -21.12 1.24 4.39
C GLY A 180 -21.34 2.60 3.71
N PHE A 181 -21.02 3.71 4.39
CA PHE A 181 -21.21 5.06 3.88
C PHE A 181 -19.93 5.63 3.26
N PHE A 182 -20.06 6.63 2.40
CA PHE A 182 -18.92 7.38 1.90
C PHE A 182 -18.48 8.45 2.89
N LEU A 183 -17.17 8.71 2.92
CA LEU A 183 -16.61 9.89 3.57
C LEU A 183 -17.16 11.13 2.88
N GLN A 184 -17.47 12.16 3.67
CA GLN A 184 -17.80 13.50 3.22
C GLN A 184 -17.09 14.55 4.05
N VAL A 185 -16.74 15.65 3.39
CA VAL A 185 -16.24 16.85 4.06
C VAL A 185 -17.41 17.80 4.30
N LYS A 186 -17.77 17.98 5.58
CA LYS A 186 -18.84 18.90 5.99
C LYS A 186 -18.31 20.32 6.15
N THR A 187 -17.14 20.46 6.75
CA THR A 187 -16.42 21.73 6.94
C THR A 187 -14.92 21.49 6.84
N GLU A 188 -14.10 22.56 6.92
CA GLU A 188 -12.63 22.41 6.96
C GLU A 188 -12.14 21.58 8.16
N GLU A 189 -12.94 21.46 9.22
CA GLU A 189 -12.57 20.81 10.49
C GLU A 189 -13.33 19.50 10.75
N LEU A 190 -14.31 19.16 9.90
CA LEU A 190 -15.18 18.00 10.13
C LEU A 190 -15.31 17.14 8.87
N VAL A 191 -14.79 15.91 8.98
CA VAL A 191 -14.89 14.85 7.98
C VAL A 191 -15.59 13.66 8.62
N THR A 192 -16.65 13.17 8.00
CA THR A 192 -17.49 12.08 8.54
C THR A 192 -17.80 11.03 7.48
N ALA A 193 -18.11 9.80 7.88
CA ALA A 193 -18.53 8.70 7.03
C ALA A 193 -20.02 8.42 7.21
N ASP A 194 -20.85 9.32 6.71
CA ASP A 194 -22.32 9.28 6.81
C ASP A 194 -22.98 9.91 5.57
N TYR A 195 -22.29 9.93 4.43
CA TYR A 195 -22.87 10.48 3.21
C TYR A 195 -23.97 9.57 2.65
N GLU A 196 -25.21 10.05 2.71
CA GLU A 196 -26.42 9.37 2.21
C GLU A 196 -26.84 9.84 0.80
N GLY A 197 -26.11 10.79 0.20
CA GLY A 197 -26.49 11.39 -1.07
C GLY A 197 -26.39 10.43 -2.25
N ILE A 198 -27.26 10.63 -3.24
CA ILE A 198 -27.41 9.76 -4.40
C ILE A 198 -26.55 10.30 -5.55
N ASP A 199 -25.48 9.57 -5.86
CA ASP A 199 -24.65 9.66 -7.07
C ASP A 199 -24.15 11.06 -7.49
N GLY A 200 -23.33 11.11 -8.54
CA GLY A 200 -22.74 12.35 -9.05
C GLY A 200 -21.30 12.62 -8.60
N TRP A 201 -20.45 12.95 -9.57
CA TRP A 201 -19.01 13.19 -9.37
C TRP A 201 -18.63 14.68 -9.43
N GLY A 202 -19.63 15.56 -9.35
CA GLY A 202 -19.51 17.02 -9.48
C GLY A 202 -18.71 17.67 -8.35
N ASN A 203 -18.35 18.94 -8.55
CA ASN A 203 -17.59 19.72 -7.57
C ASN A 203 -18.44 20.20 -6.37
N ASP A 204 -19.76 20.02 -6.46
CA ASP A 204 -20.75 20.27 -5.42
C ASP A 204 -20.97 19.06 -4.49
N ASN A 205 -20.42 17.89 -4.84
CA ASN A 205 -20.59 16.68 -4.05
C ASN A 205 -19.51 16.57 -2.95
N PRO A 206 -19.87 16.63 -1.65
CA PRO A 206 -18.91 16.63 -0.54
C PRO A 206 -18.21 15.29 -0.32
N SER A 207 -18.67 14.21 -0.97
CA SER A 207 -18.06 12.87 -0.89
C SER A 207 -16.96 12.63 -1.92
N VAL A 208 -16.76 13.57 -2.86
CA VAL A 208 -15.83 13.42 -3.97
C VAL A 208 -14.51 14.09 -3.65
N PHE A 209 -13.42 13.40 -3.94
CA PHE A 209 -12.06 13.88 -3.76
C PHE A 209 -11.29 13.79 -5.08
N LEU A 210 -10.46 14.80 -5.35
CA LEU A 210 -9.37 14.64 -6.31
C LEU A 210 -8.25 13.87 -5.64
N ILE A 211 -7.75 12.83 -6.31
CA ILE A 211 -6.63 12.04 -5.84
C ILE A 211 -5.35 12.39 -6.60
N THR A 212 -4.27 12.57 -5.85
CA THR A 212 -2.91 12.75 -6.39
C THR A 212 -2.00 11.69 -5.80
N ILE A 213 -1.18 11.05 -6.63
CA ILE A 213 -0.13 10.12 -6.18
C ILE A 213 1.16 10.93 -6.01
N SER A 214 1.61 11.12 -4.77
CA SER A 214 2.78 11.95 -4.44
C SER A 214 4.09 11.17 -4.47
N GLY A 215 4.04 9.85 -4.27
CA GLY A 215 5.18 8.96 -4.34
C GLY A 215 4.75 7.59 -4.85
N ARG A 216 5.09 7.29 -6.10
CA ARG A 216 4.98 5.93 -6.64
C ARG A 216 6.17 5.12 -6.15
N LEU A 217 5.94 4.23 -5.20
CA LEU A 217 6.89 3.17 -4.93
C LEU A 217 6.80 2.15 -6.07
N GLN A 218 7.92 1.59 -6.50
CA GLN A 218 7.93 0.47 -7.46
C GLN A 218 7.80 -0.89 -6.74
N GLY A 219 7.21 -0.84 -5.54
CA GLY A 219 7.31 -1.86 -4.50
C GLY A 219 6.36 -3.04 -4.63
N GLU A 220 6.43 -3.87 -3.60
CA GLU A 220 5.98 -5.25 -3.50
C GLU A 220 4.47 -5.42 -3.78
N TYR A 221 4.14 -6.24 -4.77
CA TYR A 221 2.78 -6.72 -4.98
C TYR A 221 2.55 -8.03 -4.23
N GLN A 222 1.64 -8.01 -3.27
CA GLN A 222 1.03 -9.24 -2.79
C GLN A 222 0.01 -9.72 -3.84
N LEU A 223 0.44 -10.63 -4.72
CA LEU A 223 -0.35 -11.09 -5.87
C LEU A 223 -1.76 -11.57 -5.46
N THR A 224 -1.87 -12.20 -4.29
CA THR A 224 -3.14 -12.66 -3.72
C THR A 224 -4.08 -11.53 -3.31
N ASN A 225 -3.56 -10.39 -2.85
CA ASN A 225 -4.41 -9.24 -2.50
C ASN A 225 -4.86 -8.51 -3.78
N GLY A 226 -3.99 -8.43 -4.78
CA GLY A 226 -4.30 -7.79 -6.07
C GLY A 226 -5.28 -8.57 -6.93
N TYR A 227 -5.09 -9.89 -7.07
CA TYR A 227 -5.93 -10.75 -7.93
C TYR A 227 -7.03 -11.50 -7.18
N GLY A 228 -6.94 -11.60 -5.86
CA GLY A 228 -7.85 -12.42 -5.06
C GLY A 228 -7.56 -13.93 -5.18
N PRO A 229 -8.28 -14.75 -4.41
CA PRO A 229 -7.97 -16.18 -4.25
C PRO A 229 -8.27 -17.03 -5.49
N LEU A 230 -9.08 -16.55 -6.44
CA LEU A 230 -9.46 -17.32 -7.63
C LEU A 230 -8.49 -17.14 -8.80
N LEU A 231 -8.04 -15.90 -9.04
CA LEU A 231 -7.18 -15.57 -10.18
C LEU A 231 -5.69 -15.71 -9.83
N ALA A 232 -5.29 -15.38 -8.60
CA ALA A 232 -3.88 -15.48 -8.20
C ALA A 232 -3.28 -16.89 -8.41
N PRO A 233 -3.95 -18.01 -8.06
CA PRO A 233 -3.40 -19.34 -8.31
C PRO A 233 -3.31 -19.69 -9.80
N GLN A 234 -4.18 -19.15 -10.66
CA GLN A 234 -4.14 -19.39 -12.10
C GLN A 234 -2.92 -18.73 -12.74
N ILE A 235 -2.57 -17.54 -12.26
CA ILE A 235 -1.37 -16.80 -12.69
C ILE A 235 -0.09 -17.52 -12.25
N LEU A 236 -0.13 -18.21 -11.11
CA LEU A 236 1.01 -18.95 -10.56
C LEU A 236 1.15 -20.38 -11.07
N LYS A 237 0.16 -20.91 -11.79
CA LYS A 237 0.24 -22.25 -12.38
C LYS A 237 1.23 -22.24 -13.55
N VAL A 238 2.41 -22.79 -13.29
CA VAL A 238 3.24 -23.36 -14.36
C VAL A 238 2.58 -24.69 -14.73
N THR A 239 1.99 -24.75 -15.91
CA THR A 239 1.43 -26.01 -16.45
C THR A 239 2.59 -26.95 -16.74
N PHE A 240 2.57 -28.15 -16.14
CA PHE A 240 3.52 -29.23 -16.38
C PHE A 240 3.06 -30.12 -17.52
#